data_AF-A0A4Q9KRI1-F1
#
_entry.id   AF-A0A4Q9KRI1-F1
#
_cell.length_a   1.000
_cell.length_b   1.000
_cell.length_c   1.000
_cell.angle_alpha   90.00
_cell.angle_beta   90.00
_cell.angle_gamma   90.00
#
_symmetry.space_group_name_H-M   'P 1'
#
loop_
_entity.id
_entity.type
_entity.pdbx_description
1 polymer ?
#
loop_
_entity_poly.entity_id
_entity_poly.type
_entity_poly.pdbx_seq_one_letter_code
_entity_poly.pdbx_strand_id
1 'polypeptide(L)'
;ELTEIARYGSGSSSRSIYDGFVCLDGVKSYKVSDWDDVKVFVILLEDTEKKVSSTEGMIRCAKTSNLYNLRLKYINYKAQEAMEYIKNKDFTNLAVLTMKEANEIHAIFMDSYPPIWYLNRRSFEVIDKVFELNSKSIKAAYTFDAGPNPFILTLRKDFEEIFNHFKNLGFKVIEAL
;
A
#
# COMPACT_ATOMS: atom_id res chain seq x y z
N GLU A 1 25.65 1.13 -3.51
CA GLU A 1 26.31 0.76 -2.25
C GLU A 1 25.39 0.83 -1.03
N LEU A 2 25.02 2.02 -0.51
CA LEU A 2 24.17 2.13 0.70
C LEU A 2 22.80 1.42 0.59
N THR A 3 22.11 1.55 -0.56
CA THR A 3 20.82 0.88 -0.79
C THR A 3 20.92 -0.64 -0.86
N GLU A 4 22.03 -1.15 -1.39
CA GLU A 4 22.31 -2.59 -1.46
C GLU A 4 22.60 -3.14 -0.07
N ILE A 5 23.34 -2.39 0.76
CA ILE A 5 23.66 -2.78 2.14
C ILE A 5 22.39 -2.81 3.00
N ALA A 6 21.56 -1.76 2.96
CA ALA A 6 20.33 -1.68 3.74
C ALA A 6 19.36 -2.84 3.47
N ARG A 7 19.36 -3.37 2.23
CA ARG A 7 18.53 -4.50 1.82
C ARG A 7 18.85 -5.79 2.57
N TYR A 8 20.09 -5.99 3.03
CA TYR A 8 20.47 -7.18 3.81
C TYR A 8 19.87 -7.18 5.22
N GLY A 9 19.59 -6.00 5.79
CA GLY A 9 18.89 -5.90 7.07
C GLY A 9 17.38 -6.13 6.92
N SER A 10 16.76 -5.44 5.97
CA SER A 10 15.37 -5.65 5.56
C SER A 10 15.18 -5.15 4.13
N GLY A 11 14.48 -5.96 3.32
CA GLY A 11 14.30 -5.65 1.89
C GLY A 11 13.61 -4.32 1.61
N SER A 12 12.75 -3.83 2.51
CA SER A 12 12.08 -2.53 2.37
C SER A 12 12.94 -1.34 2.79
N SER A 13 13.90 -1.53 3.70
CA SER A 13 14.71 -0.45 4.28
C SER A 13 15.54 0.30 3.24
N SER A 14 15.90 -0.35 2.13
CA SER A 14 16.62 0.31 1.03
C SER A 14 15.83 1.47 0.42
N ARG A 15 14.49 1.44 0.48
CA ARG A 15 13.62 2.50 -0.07
C ARG A 15 13.54 3.72 0.83
N SER A 16 13.90 3.61 2.11
CA SER A 16 13.89 4.72 3.07
C SER A 16 15.16 5.57 3.04
N ILE A 17 16.12 5.26 2.16
CA ILE A 17 17.36 6.04 1.99
C ILE A 17 17.10 7.34 1.22
N TYR A 18 16.11 7.34 0.35
CA TYR A 18 15.69 8.52 -0.40
C TYR A 18 14.32 8.99 0.10
N ASP A 19 14.08 10.28 -0.05
CA ASP A 19 12.79 10.93 0.11
C ASP A 19 11.93 10.81 -1.16
N GLY A 20 10.68 11.26 -1.07
CA GLY A 20 9.73 11.25 -2.18
C GLY A 20 9.31 9.84 -2.61
N PHE A 21 9.02 9.67 -3.89
CA PHE A 21 8.66 8.37 -4.45
C PHE A 21 9.91 7.58 -4.81
N VAL A 22 10.04 6.35 -4.29
CA VAL A 22 11.24 5.52 -4.44
C VAL A 22 10.87 4.16 -5.01
N CYS A 23 11.55 3.76 -6.10
CA CYS A 23 11.45 2.43 -6.69
C CYS A 23 12.57 1.53 -6.15
N LEU A 24 12.29 0.24 -5.99
CA LEU A 24 13.29 -0.82 -5.82
C LEU A 24 13.20 -1.75 -7.02
N ASP A 25 14.23 -1.78 -7.87
CA ASP A 25 14.27 -2.59 -9.10
C ASP A 25 14.74 -4.05 -8.89
N GLY A 26 14.63 -4.54 -7.65
CA GLY A 26 15.13 -5.84 -7.23
C GLY A 26 16.59 -5.84 -6.77
N VAL A 27 17.39 -4.84 -7.17
CA VAL A 27 18.81 -4.73 -6.79
C VAL A 27 19.07 -3.45 -6.00
N LYS A 28 18.61 -2.30 -6.52
CA LYS A 28 18.88 -0.98 -5.98
C LYS A 28 17.59 -0.19 -5.82
N SER A 29 17.59 0.69 -4.83
CA SER A 29 16.57 1.72 -4.71
C SER A 29 17.02 3.01 -5.36
N TYR A 30 16.11 3.71 -6.01
CA TYR A 30 16.33 5.03 -6.60
C TYR A 30 15.07 5.87 -6.54
N LYS A 31 15.25 7.19 -6.44
CA LYS A 31 14.17 8.17 -6.43
C LYS A 31 13.54 8.29 -7.81
N VAL A 32 12.22 8.30 -7.86
CA VAL A 32 11.38 8.43 -9.06
C VAL A 32 10.91 9.87 -9.25
N SER A 33 10.42 10.52 -8.17
CA SER A 33 9.85 11.88 -8.22
C SER A 33 9.70 12.52 -6.84
N ASP A 34 9.65 13.86 -6.81
CA ASP A 34 9.36 14.75 -5.67
C ASP A 34 7.90 15.24 -5.66
N TRP A 35 6.95 14.32 -5.76
CA TRP A 35 5.56 14.72 -5.91
C TRP A 35 4.86 14.99 -4.56
N ASP A 36 5.14 16.16 -4.00
CA ASP A 36 4.72 16.61 -2.66
C ASP A 36 3.21 16.88 -2.47
N ASP A 37 2.43 16.79 -3.54
CA ASP A 37 0.98 16.95 -3.46
C ASP A 37 0.30 15.67 -2.97
N VAL A 38 0.93 14.51 -3.11
CA VAL A 38 0.39 13.27 -2.53
C VAL A 38 0.65 13.30 -1.03
N LYS A 39 -0.43 13.15 -0.27
CA LYS A 39 -0.43 13.07 1.19
C LYS A 39 -0.87 11.70 1.64
N VAL A 40 -0.30 11.25 2.75
CA VAL A 40 -0.59 9.94 3.33
C VAL A 40 -0.96 10.11 4.79
N PHE A 41 -2.00 9.42 5.23
CA PHE A 41 -2.31 9.25 6.65
C PHE A 41 -2.67 7.80 6.93
N VAL A 42 -2.49 7.35 8.17
CA VAL A 42 -2.82 6.01 8.62
C VAL A 42 -4.09 6.04 9.47
N ILE A 43 -4.97 5.05 9.26
CA ILE A 43 -6.08 4.79 10.17
C ILE A 43 -5.68 3.65 11.10
N LEU A 44 -5.64 3.93 12.40
CA LEU A 44 -5.37 2.92 13.41
C LEU A 44 -6.66 2.17 13.74
N LEU A 45 -6.70 0.92 13.30
CA LEU A 45 -7.71 -0.04 13.69
C LEU A 45 -7.18 -0.82 14.89
N GLU A 46 -8.08 -1.29 15.75
CA GLU A 46 -7.70 -2.02 16.97
C GLU A 46 -6.80 -3.21 16.63
N ASP A 47 -5.70 -3.29 17.38
CA ASP A 47 -4.58 -4.17 17.10
C ASP A 47 -4.92 -5.58 17.58
N THR A 48 -5.41 -6.43 16.68
CA THR A 48 -5.32 -7.86 16.92
C THR A 48 -3.89 -8.28 16.65
N GLU A 49 -3.23 -8.90 17.63
CA GLU A 49 -1.87 -9.39 17.49
C GLU A 49 -1.70 -10.13 16.16
N LYS A 50 -0.67 -9.73 15.41
CA LYS A 50 -0.40 -10.28 14.09
C LYS A 50 -0.11 -11.78 14.20
N LYS A 51 -1.06 -12.60 13.76
CA LYS A 51 -0.96 -14.07 13.84
C LYS A 51 0.17 -14.68 13.00
N VAL A 52 0.55 -14.02 11.90
CA VAL A 52 1.57 -14.50 10.96
C VAL A 52 2.50 -13.34 10.64
N SER A 53 3.81 -13.49 10.88
CA SER A 53 4.78 -12.42 10.58
C SER A 53 4.86 -12.12 9.06
N SER A 54 5.35 -10.93 8.66
CA SER A 54 5.49 -10.62 7.22
C SER A 54 6.42 -11.62 6.52
N THR A 55 7.54 -11.95 7.15
CA THR A 55 8.53 -12.89 6.62
C THR A 55 7.92 -14.27 6.41
N GLU A 56 7.22 -14.78 7.43
CA GLU A 56 6.54 -16.07 7.33
C GLU A 56 5.45 -16.04 6.26
N GLY A 57 4.65 -14.98 6.21
CA GLY A 57 3.57 -14.83 5.23
C GLY A 57 4.08 -14.78 3.79
N MET A 58 5.17 -14.06 3.54
CA MET A 58 5.83 -13.99 2.23
C MET A 58 6.41 -15.35 1.81
N ILE A 59 7.04 -16.09 2.73
CA ILE A 59 7.56 -17.44 2.44
C ILE A 59 6.39 -18.39 2.13
N ARG A 60 5.30 -18.30 2.89
CA ARG A 60 4.13 -19.16 2.71
C ARG A 60 3.46 -18.89 1.36
N CYS A 61 3.22 -17.63 1.00
CA CYS A 61 2.57 -17.32 -0.27
C CYS A 61 3.44 -17.75 -1.46
N ALA A 62 4.76 -17.55 -1.39
CA ALA A 62 5.68 -18.00 -2.42
C ALA A 62 5.66 -19.52 -2.64
N LYS A 63 5.39 -20.30 -1.59
CA LYS A 63 5.36 -21.77 -1.65
C LYS A 63 4.00 -22.36 -2.03
N THR A 64 2.90 -21.66 -1.72
CA THR A 64 1.57 -22.29 -1.68
C THR A 64 0.50 -21.58 -2.50
N SER A 65 0.67 -20.30 -2.85
CA SER A 65 -0.32 -19.56 -3.64
C SER A 65 -0.05 -19.67 -5.13
N ASN A 66 -1.05 -20.10 -5.89
CA ASN A 66 -1.00 -20.08 -7.35
C ASN A 66 -1.10 -18.64 -7.89
N LEU A 67 -1.83 -17.77 -7.19
CA LEU A 67 -1.95 -16.35 -7.55
C LEU A 67 -0.61 -15.62 -7.43
N TYR A 68 0.27 -16.02 -6.50
CA TYR A 68 1.61 -15.44 -6.38
C TYR A 68 2.45 -15.66 -7.65
N ASN A 69 2.39 -16.86 -8.24
CA ASN A 69 3.09 -17.16 -9.50
C ASN A 69 2.57 -16.31 -10.66
N LEU A 70 1.27 -16.00 -10.66
CA LEU A 70 0.69 -15.09 -11.65
C LEU A 70 1.19 -13.66 -11.43
N ARG A 71 1.20 -13.17 -10.19
CA ARG A 71 1.70 -11.83 -9.82
C ARG A 71 3.12 -11.59 -10.29
N LEU A 72 4.02 -12.57 -10.13
CA LEU A 72 5.42 -12.45 -10.56
C LEU A 72 5.57 -12.15 -12.07
N LYS A 73 4.62 -12.57 -12.90
CA LYS A 73 4.63 -12.29 -14.35
C LYS A 73 4.28 -10.83 -14.67
N TYR A 74 3.53 -10.16 -13.79
CA TYR A 74 2.96 -8.83 -14.09
C TYR A 74 3.52 -7.70 -13.23
N ILE A 75 4.17 -8.00 -12.10
CA ILE A 75 4.58 -6.98 -11.13
C ILE A 75 5.53 -5.92 -11.71
N ASN A 76 6.41 -6.32 -12.63
CA ASN A 76 7.33 -5.39 -13.29
C ASN A 76 6.60 -4.37 -14.18
N TYR A 77 5.54 -4.80 -14.88
CA TYR A 77 4.72 -3.89 -15.69
C TYR A 77 3.96 -2.91 -14.81
N LYS A 78 3.35 -3.39 -13.72
CA LYS A 78 2.65 -2.52 -12.75
C LYS A 78 3.60 -1.51 -12.10
N ALA A 79 4.83 -1.92 -11.77
CA ALA A 79 5.84 -1.00 -11.25
C ALA A 79 6.20 0.09 -12.27
N GLN A 80 6.30 -0.26 -13.56
CA GLN A 80 6.50 0.72 -14.63
C GLN A 80 5.31 1.68 -14.78
N GLU A 81 4.08 1.16 -14.78
CA GLU A 81 2.86 1.99 -14.81
C GLU A 81 2.81 2.95 -13.62
N ALA A 82 3.07 2.48 -12.40
CA ALA A 82 3.12 3.31 -11.20
C ALA A 82 4.16 4.43 -11.34
N MET A 83 5.38 4.10 -11.80
CA MET A 83 6.43 5.12 -12.03
C MET A 83 6.00 6.16 -13.06
N GLU A 84 5.31 5.76 -14.13
CA GLU A 84 4.80 6.68 -15.14
C GLU A 84 3.71 7.61 -14.58
N TYR A 85 2.74 7.06 -13.85
CA TYR A 85 1.69 7.86 -13.19
C TYR A 85 2.29 8.85 -12.19
N ILE A 86 3.32 8.44 -11.43
CA ILE A 86 4.04 9.31 -10.49
C ILE A 86 4.76 10.45 -11.22
N LYS A 87 5.46 10.17 -12.33
CA LYS A 87 6.17 11.21 -13.10
C LYS A 87 5.20 12.21 -13.73
N ASN A 88 4.06 11.72 -14.22
CA ASN A 88 3.03 12.54 -14.86
C ASN A 88 2.05 13.19 -13.87
N LYS A 89 2.24 12.99 -12.56
CA LYS A 89 1.33 13.46 -11.52
C LYS A 89 -0.13 13.02 -11.73
N ASP A 90 -0.32 11.80 -12.26
CA ASP A 90 -1.61 11.21 -12.55
C ASP A 90 -2.14 10.44 -11.32
N PHE A 91 -2.80 11.18 -10.43
CA PHE A 91 -3.25 10.62 -9.16
C PHE A 91 -4.36 9.60 -9.35
N THR A 92 -5.23 9.82 -10.32
CA THR A 92 -6.38 8.94 -10.57
C THR A 92 -5.90 7.52 -10.91
N ASN A 93 -4.97 7.40 -11.86
CA ASN A 93 -4.46 6.08 -12.24
C ASN A 93 -3.53 5.48 -11.18
N LEU A 94 -2.71 6.30 -10.51
CA LEU A 94 -1.92 5.85 -9.37
C LEU A 94 -2.81 5.28 -8.26
N ALA A 95 -3.86 6.01 -7.85
CA ALA A 95 -4.80 5.61 -6.81
C ALA A 95 -5.51 4.30 -7.13
N VAL A 96 -5.99 4.14 -8.38
CA VAL A 96 -6.62 2.89 -8.84
C VAL A 96 -5.62 1.73 -8.78
N LEU A 97 -4.39 1.93 -9.26
CA LEU A 97 -3.36 0.90 -9.22
C LEU A 97 -2.97 0.53 -7.78
N THR A 98 -2.82 1.52 -6.89
CA THR A 98 -2.54 1.31 -5.46
C THR A 98 -3.59 0.44 -4.80
N MET A 99 -4.89 0.73 -4.98
CA MET A 99 -5.97 -0.09 -4.41
C MET A 99 -6.01 -1.49 -5.01
N LYS A 100 -5.79 -1.63 -6.33
CA LYS A 100 -5.70 -2.94 -6.99
C LYS A 100 -4.54 -3.78 -6.46
N GLU A 101 -3.38 -3.17 -6.23
CA GLU A 101 -2.20 -3.85 -5.68
C GLU A 101 -2.42 -4.32 -4.24
N ALA A 102 -3.02 -3.47 -3.41
CA ALA A 102 -3.41 -3.85 -2.05
C ALA A 102 -4.36 -5.05 -2.07
N ASN A 103 -5.40 -5.01 -2.90
CA ASN A 103 -6.36 -6.10 -3.01
C ASN A 103 -5.71 -7.39 -3.54
N GLU A 104 -4.86 -7.29 -4.56
CA GLU A 104 -4.18 -8.46 -5.14
C GLU A 104 -3.27 -9.16 -4.13
N ILE A 105 -2.45 -8.40 -3.38
CA ILE A 105 -1.54 -9.02 -2.42
C ILE A 105 -2.30 -9.68 -1.25
N HIS A 106 -3.41 -9.08 -0.79
CA HIS A 106 -4.25 -9.70 0.23
C HIS A 106 -5.03 -10.91 -0.29
N ALA A 107 -5.44 -10.92 -1.56
CA ALA A 107 -6.00 -12.11 -2.19
C ALA A 107 -4.98 -13.25 -2.27
N ILE A 108 -3.71 -12.96 -2.57
CA ILE A 108 -2.61 -13.94 -2.56
C ILE A 108 -2.38 -14.51 -1.15
N PHE A 109 -2.43 -13.66 -0.12
CA PHE A 109 -2.35 -14.11 1.27
C PHE A 109 -3.52 -15.03 1.65
N MET A 110 -4.73 -14.75 1.16
CA MET A 110 -5.90 -15.63 1.34
C MET A 110 -5.80 -16.94 0.55
N ASP A 111 -5.21 -16.93 -0.65
CA ASP A 111 -4.97 -18.12 -1.50
C ASP A 111 -3.85 -19.02 -0.98
N SER A 112 -3.02 -18.52 -0.07
CA SER A 112 -1.94 -19.31 0.56
C SER A 112 -2.49 -20.38 1.50
N TYR A 113 -1.71 -21.43 1.80
CA TYR A 113 -2.14 -22.49 2.73
C TYR A 113 -1.14 -22.75 3.86
N PRO A 114 -1.55 -22.68 5.15
CA PRO A 114 -2.85 -22.20 5.64
C PRO A 114 -3.10 -20.72 5.26
N PRO A 115 -4.37 -20.30 5.09
CA PRO A 115 -4.70 -18.94 4.65
C PRO A 115 -4.22 -17.89 5.65
N ILE A 116 -3.83 -16.73 5.13
CA ILE A 116 -3.35 -15.59 5.92
C ILE A 116 -4.37 -14.46 5.82
N TRP A 117 -4.83 -14.00 6.98
CA TRP A 117 -5.79 -12.90 7.10
C TRP A 117 -5.13 -11.74 7.86
N TYR A 118 -4.72 -10.72 7.13
CA TYR A 118 -4.24 -9.45 7.72
C TYR A 118 -5.36 -8.43 7.87
N LEU A 119 -6.31 -8.44 6.95
CA LEU A 119 -7.46 -7.55 6.97
C LEU A 119 -8.53 -8.10 7.89
N ASN A 120 -9.20 -7.22 8.62
CA ASN A 120 -10.32 -7.56 9.46
C ASN A 120 -11.57 -6.78 9.01
N ARG A 121 -12.69 -6.97 9.72
CA ARG A 121 -13.95 -6.29 9.41
C ARG A 121 -13.79 -4.77 9.29
N ARG A 122 -13.03 -4.14 10.20
CA ARG A 122 -12.82 -2.70 10.19
C ARG A 122 -11.97 -2.26 8.99
N SER A 123 -11.05 -3.09 8.50
CA SER A 123 -10.32 -2.83 7.26
C SER A 123 -11.27 -2.73 6.07
N PHE A 124 -12.24 -3.64 5.98
CA PHE A 124 -13.27 -3.60 4.92
C PHE A 124 -14.23 -2.41 5.06
N GLU A 125 -14.59 -2.02 6.29
CA GLU A 125 -15.37 -0.79 6.51
C GLU A 125 -14.65 0.44 5.95
N VAL A 126 -13.33 0.55 6.10
CA VAL A 126 -12.55 1.64 5.49
C VAL A 126 -12.55 1.56 3.96
N ILE A 127 -12.39 0.36 3.39
CA ILE A 127 -12.44 0.15 1.94
C ILE A 127 -13.76 0.68 1.36
N ASP A 128 -14.88 0.33 1.98
CA ASP A 128 -16.21 0.78 1.55
C ASP A 128 -16.32 2.31 1.59
N LYS A 129 -15.80 2.95 2.64
CA LYS A 129 -15.81 4.42 2.76
C LYS A 129 -14.94 5.11 1.71
N VAL A 130 -13.80 4.54 1.35
CA VAL A 130 -13.00 5.08 0.24
C VAL A 130 -13.77 4.97 -1.09
N PHE A 131 -14.47 3.86 -1.35
CA PHE A 131 -15.32 3.75 -2.54
C PHE A 131 -16.48 4.76 -2.55
N GLU A 132 -17.13 4.98 -1.41
CA GLU A 132 -18.17 6.01 -1.28
C GLU A 132 -17.63 7.42 -1.59
N LEU A 133 -16.47 7.79 -1.02
CA LEU A 133 -15.78 9.06 -1.28
C LEU A 133 -15.43 9.24 -2.76
N ASN A 134 -15.07 8.13 -3.42
CA ASN A 134 -14.67 8.11 -4.82
C ASN A 134 -15.84 8.04 -5.82
N SER A 135 -17.10 8.02 -5.35
CA SER A 135 -18.29 7.79 -6.19
C SER A 135 -18.45 8.74 -7.38
N LYS A 136 -17.96 9.98 -7.27
CA LYS A 136 -18.00 10.99 -8.36
C LYS A 136 -16.66 11.15 -9.08
N SER A 137 -15.57 11.03 -8.34
CA SER A 137 -14.20 11.18 -8.84
C SER A 137 -13.23 10.54 -7.84
N ILE A 138 -12.12 10.00 -8.32
CA ILE A 138 -11.08 9.45 -7.45
C ILE A 138 -10.43 10.58 -6.64
N LYS A 139 -10.65 10.58 -5.32
CA LYS A 139 -10.04 11.50 -4.37
C LYS A 139 -9.09 10.82 -3.39
N ALA A 140 -9.34 9.54 -3.09
CA ALA A 140 -8.55 8.77 -2.14
C ALA A 140 -8.20 7.38 -2.67
N ALA A 141 -7.11 6.80 -2.18
CA ALA A 141 -6.78 5.39 -2.33
C ALA A 141 -6.42 4.80 -0.98
N TYR A 142 -6.78 3.54 -0.76
CA TYR A 142 -6.27 2.75 0.34
C TYR A 142 -5.14 1.84 -0.11
N THR A 143 -4.21 1.56 0.80
CA THR A 143 -3.31 0.41 0.73
C THR A 143 -3.10 -0.16 2.12
N PHE A 144 -2.68 -1.41 2.18
CA PHE A 144 -2.48 -2.15 3.41
C PHE A 144 -1.15 -2.91 3.32
N ASP A 145 -0.44 -2.96 4.44
CA ASP A 145 0.72 -3.83 4.60
C ASP A 145 0.28 -5.17 5.23
N ALA A 146 1.20 -5.88 5.87
CA ALA A 146 0.90 -7.10 6.62
C ALA A 146 0.27 -6.77 8.01
N GLY A 147 -0.89 -6.13 7.99
CA GLY A 147 -1.71 -5.75 9.16
C GLY A 147 -3.03 -5.09 8.75
N PRO A 148 -3.93 -4.82 9.72
CA PRO A 148 -5.27 -4.32 9.41
C PRO A 148 -5.32 -2.82 9.10
N ASN A 149 -4.32 -2.05 9.50
CA ASN A 149 -4.29 -0.59 9.39
C ASN A 149 -4.09 -0.14 7.93
N PRO A 150 -5.05 0.59 7.34
CA PRO A 150 -4.84 1.18 6.03
C PRO A 150 -3.98 2.43 6.10
N PHE A 151 -3.13 2.59 5.10
CA PHE A 151 -2.64 3.89 4.67
C PHE A 151 -3.60 4.45 3.62
N ILE A 152 -4.00 5.69 3.79
CA ILE A 152 -4.84 6.43 2.84
C ILE A 152 -3.98 7.44 2.12
N LEU A 153 -3.94 7.34 0.79
CA LEU A 153 -3.30 8.30 -0.10
C LEU A 153 -4.38 9.25 -0.64
N THR A 154 -4.07 10.54 -0.67
CA THR A 154 -4.94 11.59 -1.23
C THR A 154 -4.09 12.72 -1.77
N LEU A 155 -4.68 13.63 -2.54
CA LEU A 155 -4.03 14.89 -2.87
C LEU A 155 -4.17 15.91 -1.74
N ARG A 156 -3.18 16.79 -1.60
CA ARG A 156 -3.11 17.88 -0.62
C ARG A 156 -4.39 18.73 -0.58
N LYS A 157 -4.99 18.99 -1.75
CA LYS A 157 -6.23 19.76 -1.89
C LYS A 157 -7.44 19.08 -1.24
N ASP A 158 -7.45 17.74 -1.16
CA ASP A 158 -8.55 16.93 -0.63
C ASP A 158 -8.23 16.38 0.78
N PHE A 159 -7.00 16.61 1.29
CA PHE A 159 -6.50 16.01 2.53
C PHE A 159 -7.37 16.32 3.75
N GLU A 160 -7.63 17.61 4.02
CA GLU A 160 -8.43 18.01 5.19
C GLU A 160 -9.87 17.47 5.13
N GLU A 161 -10.48 17.43 3.95
CA GLU A 161 -11.84 16.88 3.76
C GLU A 161 -11.85 15.39 4.16
N ILE A 162 -10.93 14.61 3.60
CA ILE A 162 -10.89 13.16 3.78
C ILE A 162 -10.41 12.78 5.19
N PHE A 163 -9.41 13.47 5.72
CA PHE A 163 -8.89 13.23 7.07
C PHE A 163 -9.98 13.46 8.11
N ASN A 164 -10.70 14.58 8.02
CA ASN A 164 -11.81 14.89 8.92
C ASN A 164 -13.03 13.98 8.68
N HIS A 165 -13.28 13.53 7.46
CA HIS A 165 -14.33 12.54 7.18
C HIS A 165 -14.13 11.27 8.02
N PHE A 166 -12.94 10.66 8.00
CA PHE A 166 -12.67 9.46 8.79
C PHE A 166 -12.69 9.74 10.30
N LYS A 167 -12.17 10.90 10.74
CA LYS A 167 -12.24 11.31 12.15
C LYS A 167 -13.69 11.44 12.64
N ASN A 168 -14.57 12.03 11.85
CA ASN A 168 -16.00 12.19 12.16
C ASN A 168 -16.76 10.86 12.19
N LEU A 169 -16.30 9.86 11.45
CA LEU A 169 -16.80 8.48 11.54
C LEU A 169 -16.29 7.72 12.77
N GLY A 170 -15.47 8.35 13.63
CA GLY A 170 -14.95 7.77 14.87
C GLY A 170 -13.66 6.95 14.70
N PHE A 171 -13.00 7.04 13.55
CA PHE A 171 -11.69 6.40 13.36
C PHE A 171 -10.56 7.21 14.00
N LYS A 172 -9.56 6.50 14.54
CA LYS A 172 -8.30 7.10 14.99
C LYS A 172 -7.39 7.29 13.77
N VAL A 173 -7.17 8.54 13.36
CA VAL A 173 -6.36 8.93 12.20
C VAL A 173 -5.05 9.59 12.66
N ILE A 174 -3.95 9.28 11.99
CA ILE A 174 -2.63 9.89 12.23
C ILE A 174 -2.01 10.26 10.87
N GLU A 175 -1.57 11.49 10.70
CA GLU A 175 -0.81 11.90 9.50
C GLU A 175 0.53 11.14 9.44
N ALA A 176 0.85 10.56 8.29
CA ALA A 176 2.15 9.93 8.08
C ALA A 176 3.15 11.02 7.71
N LEU A 177 4.22 11.13 8.51
CA LEU A 177 5.33 12.07 8.30
C LEU A 177 6.10 11.75 7.01
#